data_AF-T1ANJ9-F1
#
_entry.id   AF-T1ANJ9-F1
#
_cell.length_a   1.000
_cell.length_b   1.000
_cell.length_c   1.000
_cell.angle_alpha   90.00
_cell.angle_beta   90.00
_cell.angle_gamma   90.00
#
_symmetry.space_group_name_H-M   'P 1'
#
loop_
_entity.id
_entity.type
_entity.pdbx_description
1 polymer ?
#
loop_
_entity_poly.entity_id
_entity_poly.type
_entity_poly.pdbx_seq_one_letter_code
_entity_poly.pdbx_strand_id
1 'polypeptide(L)'
;ALQGALWTALPPLLLHNSGTAMVENLDHYLLRLAHVLGITHDTLLGICNAKAGKVLFSPHGTSSPFLCNDTGLEARIEVLEALTGQTQALRYGTPWVCSAVLGVYGFTTASRTRRWCPVCYLQWDPETSIEPLAWSIDVKTTCSLHGCELVDRCRSCGKAQPARTRYRARRACRFCHAPLGWEPAPVATAQTPLDRWVDVQADQVIELCSDPAQEKL
;
A
#
# COMPACT_ATOMS: atom_id res chain seq x y z
N ALA A 1 17.01 27.17 -13.30
CA ALA A 1 17.15 27.64 -11.92
C ALA A 1 17.08 26.42 -11.01
N LEU A 2 18.18 26.09 -10.33
CA LEU A 2 18.20 25.03 -9.32
C LEU A 2 17.30 25.52 -8.17
N GLN A 3 16.05 25.03 -8.13
CA GLN A 3 15.21 25.17 -6.94
C GLN A 3 16.01 24.61 -5.76
N GLY A 4 16.28 25.46 -4.77
CA GLY A 4 17.13 25.13 -3.64
C GLY A 4 16.66 23.82 -3.02
N ALA A 5 17.60 22.90 -2.78
CA ALA A 5 17.32 21.67 -2.07
C ALA A 5 16.70 22.03 -0.71
N LEU A 6 15.39 21.88 -0.60
CA LEU A 6 14.68 21.94 0.68
C LEU A 6 15.24 20.78 1.51
N TRP A 7 16.01 21.12 2.53
CA TRP A 7 16.50 20.15 3.50
C TRP A 7 15.30 19.68 4.34
N THR A 8 14.80 18.50 4.03
CA THR A 8 13.73 17.83 4.78
C THR A 8 14.32 16.77 5.70
N ALA A 9 13.57 16.36 6.73
CA ALA A 9 14.05 15.37 7.69
C ALA A 9 14.13 13.96 7.09
N LEU A 10 13.26 13.66 6.11
CA LEU A 10 13.24 12.44 5.31
C LEU A 10 13.25 12.82 3.82
N PRO A 11 13.81 11.99 2.92
CA PRO A 11 13.86 12.29 1.50
C PRO A 11 12.42 12.40 0.92
N PRO A 12 12.17 13.35 0.01
CA PRO A 12 10.87 13.57 -0.61
C PRO A 12 10.62 12.55 -1.74
N LEU A 13 10.48 11.26 -1.38
CA LEU A 13 10.12 10.24 -2.36
C LEU A 13 8.69 10.52 -2.85
N LEU A 14 8.50 10.54 -4.17
CA LEU A 14 7.16 10.67 -4.75
C LEU A 14 6.37 9.39 -4.58
N LEU A 15 5.06 9.52 -4.40
CA LEU A 15 4.12 8.41 -4.50
C LEU A 15 4.04 7.98 -5.98
N HIS A 16 4.08 6.67 -6.25
CA HIS A 16 3.95 6.19 -7.62
C HIS A 16 2.49 6.17 -8.08
N ASN A 17 2.28 6.50 -9.36
CA ASN A 17 1.00 6.39 -10.06
C ASN A 17 -0.17 7.16 -9.40
N SER A 18 0.11 8.30 -8.75
CA SER A 18 -0.93 9.21 -8.26
C SER A 18 -1.92 9.61 -9.38
N GLY A 19 -3.20 9.73 -9.05
CA GLY A 19 -4.28 9.99 -10.00
C GLY A 19 -4.70 8.77 -10.84
N THR A 20 -4.33 7.56 -10.43
CA THR A 20 -4.73 6.32 -11.12
C THR A 20 -5.22 5.25 -10.12
N ALA A 21 -5.92 4.24 -10.61
CA ALA A 21 -6.27 3.04 -9.84
C ALA A 21 -5.03 2.24 -9.36
N MET A 22 -3.86 2.49 -9.96
CA MET A 22 -2.60 1.80 -9.67
C MET A 22 -1.70 2.57 -8.70
N VAL A 23 -2.23 3.58 -8.01
CA VAL A 23 -1.51 4.38 -7.02
C VAL A 23 -0.86 3.48 -5.97
N GLU A 24 0.37 3.81 -5.60
CA GLU A 24 1.09 3.12 -4.52
C GLU A 24 0.34 3.23 -3.19
N ASN A 25 0.23 2.11 -2.46
CA ASN A 25 -0.25 2.12 -1.09
C ASN A 25 0.78 2.81 -0.17
N LEU A 26 0.33 3.68 0.75
CA LEU A 26 1.22 4.37 1.68
C LEU A 26 2.00 3.43 2.63
N ASP A 27 1.49 2.22 2.92
CA ASP A 27 2.30 1.19 3.62
C ASP A 27 3.51 0.75 2.80
N HIS A 28 3.31 0.55 1.50
CA HIS A 28 4.37 0.17 0.59
C HIS A 28 5.38 1.31 0.42
N TYR A 29 4.88 2.54 0.29
CA TYR A 29 5.68 3.75 0.31
C TYR A 29 6.60 3.83 1.54
N LEU A 30 6.08 3.58 2.76
CA LEU A 30 6.91 3.56 3.98
C LEU A 30 8.02 2.52 3.92
N LEU A 31 7.74 1.34 3.37
CA LEU A 31 8.74 0.28 3.22
C LEU A 31 9.84 0.70 2.24
N ARG A 32 9.48 1.38 1.15
CA ARG A 32 10.43 1.94 0.18
C ARG A 32 11.23 3.08 0.78
N LEU A 33 10.60 3.98 1.54
CA LEU A 33 11.27 5.07 2.25
C LEU A 33 12.28 4.55 3.29
N ALA A 34 11.87 3.58 4.11
CA ALA A 34 12.78 2.92 5.06
C ALA A 34 13.94 2.24 4.34
N HIS A 35 13.67 1.64 3.17
CA HIS A 35 14.69 1.01 2.36
C HIS A 35 15.74 2.00 1.84
N VAL A 36 15.30 3.13 1.27
CA VAL A 36 16.19 4.21 0.78
C VAL A 36 17.05 4.79 1.91
N LEU A 37 16.47 4.93 3.10
CA LEU A 37 17.17 5.41 4.29
C LEU A 37 18.12 4.39 4.93
N GLY A 38 18.07 3.12 4.49
CA GLY A 38 18.85 2.04 5.12
C GLY A 38 18.41 1.70 6.54
N ILE A 39 17.21 2.09 6.96
CA ILE A 39 16.68 1.86 8.32
C ILE A 39 15.57 0.81 8.31
N THR A 40 15.20 0.35 9.51
CA THR A 40 14.05 -0.56 9.64
C THR A 40 12.74 0.23 9.61
N HIS A 41 11.66 -0.45 9.21
CA HIS A 41 10.32 0.12 9.30
C HIS A 41 9.98 0.56 10.74
N ASP A 42 10.37 -0.19 11.78
CA ASP A 42 10.18 0.22 13.18
C ASP A 42 10.90 1.53 13.51
N THR A 43 12.15 1.67 13.06
CA THR A 43 12.92 2.89 13.25
C THR A 43 12.22 4.08 12.61
N LEU A 44 11.72 3.92 11.37
CA LEU A 44 10.98 4.96 10.66
C LEU A 44 9.70 5.36 11.40
N LEU A 45 8.91 4.39 11.89
CA LEU A 45 7.72 4.67 12.70
C LEU A 45 8.09 5.38 14.02
N GLY A 46 9.23 5.04 14.63
CA GLY A 46 9.76 5.72 15.80
C GLY A 46 10.07 7.20 15.54
N ILE A 47 10.68 7.52 14.39
CA ILE A 47 10.92 8.91 13.96
C ILE A 47 9.59 9.65 13.80
N CYS A 48 8.57 9.01 13.20
CA CYS A 48 7.25 9.60 13.06
C CYS A 48 6.61 9.89 14.42
N ASN A 49 6.64 8.94 15.35
CA ASN A 49 6.13 9.14 16.72
C ASN A 49 6.87 10.27 17.46
N ALA A 50 8.19 10.34 17.32
CA ALA A 50 8.99 11.40 17.94
C ALA A 50 8.61 12.78 17.38
N LYS A 51 8.41 12.90 16.06
CA LYS A 51 7.94 14.13 15.43
C LYS A 51 6.53 14.52 15.88
N ALA A 52 5.65 13.53 16.08
CA ALA A 52 4.28 13.74 16.53
C ALA A 52 4.18 14.17 18.01
N GLY A 53 5.22 13.90 18.81
CA GLY A 53 5.16 14.06 20.27
C GLY A 53 4.21 13.09 20.98
N LYS A 54 3.70 12.07 20.27
CA LYS A 54 2.77 11.06 20.77
C LYS A 54 2.89 9.76 19.97
N VAL A 55 2.39 8.67 20.52
CA VAL A 55 2.37 7.37 19.82
C VAL A 55 1.24 7.37 18.79
N LEU A 56 1.56 7.66 17.54
CA LEU A 56 0.65 7.54 16.39
C LEU A 56 0.71 6.15 15.75
N PHE A 57 1.89 5.55 15.77
CA PHE A 57 2.19 4.26 15.18
C PHE A 57 2.60 3.29 16.28
N SER A 58 1.85 2.21 16.45
CA SER A 58 2.18 1.20 17.47
C SER A 58 3.53 0.54 17.15
N PRO A 59 4.49 0.53 18.09
CA PRO A 59 5.70 -0.27 17.95
C PRO A 59 5.29 -1.74 17.81
N HIS A 60 5.76 -2.42 16.76
CA HIS A 60 5.39 -3.83 16.47
C HIS A 60 3.92 -4.05 16.06
N GLY A 61 3.22 -3.00 15.63
CA GLY A 61 1.91 -3.13 14.98
C GLY A 61 1.97 -4.12 13.80
N THR A 62 0.95 -4.97 13.69
CA THR A 62 0.85 -6.02 12.65
C THR A 62 -0.15 -5.69 11.54
N SER A 63 -1.02 -4.70 11.77
CA SER A 63 -1.96 -4.14 10.80
C SER A 63 -1.39 -2.91 10.10
N SER A 64 -1.99 -2.55 8.97
CA SER A 64 -1.70 -1.30 8.28
C SER A 64 -2.15 -0.09 9.12
N PRO A 65 -1.29 0.90 9.37
CA PRO A 65 -1.67 2.17 9.99
C PRO A 65 -2.42 3.14 9.06
N PHE A 66 -2.54 2.89 7.76
CA PHE A 66 -3.13 3.86 6.80
C PHE A 66 -4.44 3.41 6.17
N LEU A 67 -4.82 2.16 6.34
CA LEU A 67 -6.04 1.60 5.73
C LEU A 67 -7.25 1.62 6.68
N CYS A 68 -7.04 1.95 7.95
CA CYS A 68 -8.11 2.09 8.93
C CYS A 68 -8.65 3.52 8.94
N ASN A 69 -9.96 3.67 8.85
CA ASN A 69 -10.68 4.90 9.22
C ASN A 69 -10.70 5.04 10.76
N ASP A 70 -9.52 5.18 11.36
CA ASP A 70 -9.37 5.54 12.77
C ASP A 70 -9.06 7.04 12.92
N THR A 71 -9.25 7.56 14.13
CA THR A 71 -8.97 8.97 14.46
C THR A 71 -7.50 9.36 14.30
N GLY A 72 -6.61 8.41 13.96
CA GLY A 72 -5.19 8.62 13.79
C GLY A 72 -4.74 8.77 12.34
N LEU A 73 -5.56 8.41 11.34
CA LEU A 73 -5.16 8.39 9.92
C LEU A 73 -4.57 9.72 9.45
N GLU A 74 -5.28 10.83 9.67
CA GLU A 74 -4.86 12.15 9.22
C GLU A 74 -3.57 12.58 9.91
N ALA A 75 -3.49 12.44 11.23
CA ALA A 75 -2.30 12.78 11.99
C ALA A 75 -1.07 11.95 11.55
N ARG A 76 -1.26 10.67 11.19
CA ARG A 76 -0.20 9.82 10.66
C ARG A 76 0.30 10.32 9.30
N ILE A 77 -0.62 10.68 8.40
CA ILE A 77 -0.29 11.24 7.08
C ILE A 77 0.43 12.58 7.23
N GLU A 78 -0.10 13.50 8.03
CA GLU A 78 0.45 14.84 8.25
C GLU A 78 1.89 14.80 8.77
N VAL A 79 2.20 13.91 9.72
CA VAL A 79 3.56 13.76 10.22
C VAL A 79 4.52 13.30 9.11
N LEU A 80 4.09 12.40 8.23
CA LEU A 80 4.89 11.94 7.11
C LEU A 80 5.10 13.01 6.04
N GLU A 81 4.05 13.73 5.69
CA GLU A 81 4.13 14.89 4.78
C GLU A 81 5.06 15.96 5.35
N ALA A 82 4.98 16.26 6.64
CA ALA A 82 5.86 17.22 7.31
C ALA A 82 7.33 16.76 7.36
N LEU A 83 7.59 15.47 7.61
CA LEU A 83 8.95 14.94 7.65
C LEU A 83 9.60 14.89 6.26
N THR A 84 8.82 14.63 5.23
CA THR A 84 9.29 14.55 3.84
C THR A 84 9.23 15.90 3.11
N GLY A 85 8.63 16.92 3.71
CA GLY A 85 8.38 18.23 3.06
C GLY A 85 7.40 18.17 1.89
N GLN A 86 6.57 17.11 1.82
CA GLN A 86 5.61 16.87 0.75
C GLN A 86 4.20 17.17 1.22
N THR A 87 3.93 18.46 1.48
CA THR A 87 2.64 18.93 1.98
C THR A 87 1.50 18.50 1.05
N GLN A 88 0.51 17.80 1.61
CA GLN A 88 -0.69 17.34 0.92
C GLN A 88 -0.46 16.42 -0.29
N ALA A 89 0.66 15.69 -0.37
CA ALA A 89 0.94 14.81 -1.49
C ALA A 89 0.79 13.30 -1.17
N LEU A 90 0.93 12.90 0.10
CA LEU A 90 1.00 11.47 0.47
C LEU A 90 -0.36 10.88 0.84
N ARG A 91 -1.34 11.73 1.19
CA ARG A 91 -2.72 11.30 1.50
C ARG A 91 -3.39 10.48 0.39
N TYR A 92 -3.02 10.72 -0.86
CA TYR A 92 -3.57 10.05 -2.04
C TYR A 92 -3.12 8.58 -2.21
N GLY A 93 -2.16 8.12 -1.40
CA GLY A 93 -1.80 6.71 -1.26
C GLY A 93 -2.61 5.97 -0.20
N THR A 94 -3.71 6.57 0.26
CA THR A 94 -4.61 6.06 1.31
C THR A 94 -6.06 6.30 0.90
N PRO A 95 -7.05 5.69 1.57
CA PRO A 95 -8.46 5.97 1.30
C PRO A 95 -8.95 7.32 1.87
N TRP A 96 -8.06 8.29 2.11
CA TRP A 96 -8.36 9.55 2.80
C TRP A 96 -9.55 10.33 2.20
N VAL A 97 -9.60 10.48 0.86
CA VAL A 97 -10.68 11.19 0.15
C VAL A 97 -12.04 10.61 0.51
N CYS A 98 -12.15 9.29 0.50
CA CYS A 98 -13.40 8.58 0.78
C CYS A 98 -13.50 8.09 2.23
N SER A 99 -12.67 8.58 3.16
CA SER A 99 -12.56 7.98 4.49
C SER A 99 -13.84 8.12 5.31
N ALA A 100 -14.66 9.14 5.06
CA ALA A 100 -15.94 9.33 5.76
C ALA A 100 -17.00 8.29 5.33
N VAL A 101 -16.88 7.75 4.12
CA VAL A 101 -17.89 6.85 3.51
C VAL A 101 -17.43 5.39 3.53
N LEU A 102 -16.11 5.16 3.45
CA LEU A 102 -15.54 3.82 3.50
C LEU A 102 -15.56 3.29 4.93
N GLY A 103 -16.38 2.25 5.14
CA GLY A 103 -16.43 1.53 6.41
C GLY A 103 -15.10 0.86 6.74
N VAL A 104 -14.83 0.68 8.03
CA VAL A 104 -13.60 0.06 8.58
C VAL A 104 -13.30 -1.31 7.95
N TYR A 105 -14.34 -2.02 7.47
CA TYR A 105 -14.28 -3.36 6.89
C TYR A 105 -14.14 -3.40 5.36
N GLY A 106 -14.11 -2.25 4.67
CA GLY A 106 -13.94 -2.23 3.20
C GLY A 106 -12.53 -2.59 2.74
N PHE A 107 -11.57 -2.49 3.65
CA PHE A 107 -10.17 -2.84 3.45
C PHE A 107 -9.81 -4.08 4.25
N THR A 108 -8.73 -4.75 3.86
CA THR A 108 -8.15 -5.94 4.52
C THR A 108 -7.64 -5.65 5.95
N THR A 109 -8.08 -4.57 6.60
CA THR A 109 -7.60 -3.97 7.86
C THR A 109 -7.61 -4.91 9.05
N ALA A 110 -8.45 -5.96 9.04
CA ALA A 110 -8.41 -7.03 10.04
C ALA A 110 -7.32 -8.08 9.76
N SER A 111 -6.85 -8.19 8.52
CA SER A 111 -5.86 -9.17 8.13
C SER A 111 -4.44 -8.67 8.34
N ARG A 112 -3.65 -9.43 9.10
CA ARG A 112 -2.19 -9.28 9.18
C ARG A 112 -1.49 -9.66 7.88
N THR A 113 -2.24 -10.01 6.83
CA THR A 113 -1.74 -10.53 5.56
C THR A 113 -1.84 -9.47 4.47
N ARG A 114 -0.87 -9.49 3.56
CA ARG A 114 -0.94 -8.72 2.30
C ARG A 114 -1.48 -9.60 1.20
N ARG A 115 -2.19 -9.00 0.27
CA ARG A 115 -2.51 -9.61 -1.03
C ARG A 115 -1.58 -9.08 -2.11
N TRP A 116 -1.34 -9.87 -3.14
CA TRP A 116 -0.55 -9.47 -4.29
C TRP A 116 -1.00 -10.16 -5.57
N CYS A 117 -0.63 -9.57 -6.70
CA CYS A 117 -0.68 -10.23 -7.99
C CYS A 117 0.60 -11.07 -8.22
N PRO A 118 0.49 -12.39 -8.44
CA PRO A 118 1.67 -13.22 -8.69
C PRO A 118 2.37 -12.89 -10.00
N VAL A 119 1.65 -12.38 -11.01
CA VAL A 119 2.25 -11.96 -12.29
C VAL A 119 3.02 -10.65 -12.13
N CYS A 120 2.45 -9.64 -11.45
CA CYS A 120 3.19 -8.42 -11.09
C CYS A 120 4.49 -8.74 -10.36
N TYR A 121 4.45 -9.62 -9.35
CA TYR A 121 5.64 -9.99 -8.59
C TYR A 121 6.68 -10.76 -9.39
N LEU A 122 6.27 -11.47 -10.44
CA LEU A 122 7.18 -12.13 -11.37
C LEU A 122 7.88 -11.11 -12.27
N GLN A 123 7.17 -10.07 -12.68
CA GLN A 123 7.65 -9.05 -13.63
C GLN A 123 8.44 -7.90 -12.97
N TRP A 124 8.16 -7.60 -11.70
CA TRP A 124 8.79 -6.46 -11.03
C TRP A 124 10.21 -6.74 -10.56
N ASP A 125 11.09 -5.77 -10.85
CA ASP A 125 12.39 -5.64 -10.21
C ASP A 125 12.22 -5.05 -8.79
N PRO A 126 13.09 -5.42 -7.82
CA PRO A 126 13.30 -4.67 -6.59
C PRO A 126 13.19 -3.15 -6.66
N GLU A 127 13.64 -2.48 -7.71
CA GLU A 127 13.60 -1.02 -7.74
C GLU A 127 12.30 -0.45 -8.34
N THR A 128 11.49 -1.29 -9.01
CA THR A 128 10.26 -0.86 -9.71
C THR A 128 8.98 -1.43 -9.12
N SER A 129 9.07 -2.21 -8.04
CA SER A 129 7.88 -2.81 -7.42
C SER A 129 7.01 -1.74 -6.77
N ILE A 130 5.71 -1.76 -7.07
CA ILE A 130 4.73 -0.80 -6.55
C ILE A 130 3.49 -1.57 -6.15
N GLU A 131 3.28 -1.82 -4.87
CA GLU A 131 2.02 -2.43 -4.42
C GLU A 131 0.89 -1.40 -4.46
N PRO A 132 -0.16 -1.59 -5.28
CA PRO A 132 -1.24 -0.64 -5.41
C PRO A 132 -2.15 -0.62 -4.19
N LEU A 133 -2.72 0.54 -3.88
CA LEU A 133 -3.73 0.70 -2.83
C LEU A 133 -4.95 -0.21 -3.04
N ALA A 134 -5.35 -0.44 -4.29
CA ALA A 134 -6.46 -1.34 -4.62
C ALA A 134 -6.28 -2.77 -4.09
N TRP A 135 -5.04 -3.25 -3.93
CA TRP A 135 -4.78 -4.59 -3.40
C TRP A 135 -5.16 -4.74 -1.92
N SER A 136 -5.42 -3.62 -1.25
CA SER A 136 -5.87 -3.58 0.13
C SER A 136 -7.40 -3.58 0.28
N ILE A 137 -8.18 -3.51 -0.81
CA ILE A 137 -9.66 -3.53 -0.77
C ILE A 137 -10.17 -4.97 -0.82
N ASP A 138 -10.78 -5.49 0.24
CA ASP A 138 -11.17 -6.91 0.33
C ASP A 138 -12.02 -7.39 -0.85
N VAL A 139 -12.97 -6.56 -1.30
CA VAL A 139 -13.86 -6.88 -2.43
C VAL A 139 -13.17 -6.87 -3.80
N LYS A 140 -11.96 -6.30 -3.92
CA LYS A 140 -11.13 -6.41 -5.12
C LYS A 140 -10.50 -7.80 -5.14
N THR A 141 -10.85 -8.60 -6.15
CA THR A 141 -10.40 -10.00 -6.25
C THR A 141 -9.35 -10.21 -7.33
N THR A 142 -9.28 -9.33 -8.33
CA THR A 142 -8.32 -9.47 -9.44
C THR A 142 -7.30 -8.34 -9.51
N CYS A 143 -6.18 -8.59 -10.20
CA CYS A 143 -5.26 -7.55 -10.60
C CYS A 143 -5.77 -6.82 -11.84
N SER A 144 -5.82 -5.49 -11.80
CA SER A 144 -6.27 -4.67 -12.94
C SER A 144 -5.30 -4.66 -14.13
N LEU A 145 -4.04 -5.09 -13.93
CA LEU A 145 -3.06 -5.23 -15.01
C LEU A 145 -3.10 -6.60 -15.70
N HIS A 146 -3.30 -7.68 -14.93
CA HIS A 146 -3.13 -9.05 -15.44
C HIS A 146 -4.41 -9.89 -15.40
N GLY A 147 -5.47 -9.40 -14.78
CA GLY A 147 -6.76 -10.10 -14.64
C GLY A 147 -6.73 -11.35 -13.77
N CYS A 148 -5.58 -11.72 -13.19
CA CYS A 148 -5.46 -12.87 -12.31
C CYS A 148 -5.91 -12.55 -10.88
N GLU A 149 -6.25 -13.58 -10.12
CA GLU A 149 -6.61 -13.46 -8.70
C GLU A 149 -5.49 -12.79 -7.87
N LEU A 150 -5.88 -11.90 -6.97
CA LEU A 150 -5.03 -11.40 -5.90
C LEU A 150 -4.98 -12.42 -4.78
N VAL A 151 -3.78 -12.93 -4.48
CA VAL A 151 -3.56 -14.01 -3.53
C VAL A 151 -2.86 -13.49 -2.28
N ASP A 152 -3.08 -14.14 -1.13
CA ASP A 152 -2.40 -13.81 0.14
C ASP A 152 -1.48 -14.93 0.64
N ARG A 153 -1.47 -16.10 -0.02
CA ARG A 153 -0.74 -17.31 0.40
C ARG A 153 0.34 -17.72 -0.58
N CYS A 154 1.46 -18.21 -0.02
CA CYS A 154 2.53 -18.77 -0.82
C CYS A 154 2.08 -20.08 -1.47
N ARG A 155 2.21 -20.20 -2.80
CA ARG A 155 1.88 -21.45 -3.52
C ARG A 155 2.69 -22.66 -3.08
N SER A 156 3.91 -22.46 -2.56
CA SER A 156 4.82 -23.55 -2.18
C SER A 156 4.58 -24.08 -0.76
N CYS A 157 4.12 -23.25 0.18
CA CYS A 157 3.96 -23.67 1.58
C CYS A 157 2.61 -23.31 2.22
N GLY A 158 1.69 -22.68 1.48
CA GLY A 158 0.34 -22.33 1.93
C GLY A 158 0.24 -21.24 2.99
N LYS A 159 1.37 -20.73 3.49
CA LYS A 159 1.38 -19.70 4.54
C LYS A 159 1.01 -18.32 3.98
N ALA A 160 0.12 -17.63 4.69
CA ALA A 160 -0.27 -16.28 4.35
C ALA A 160 0.88 -15.30 4.62
N GLN A 161 1.09 -14.33 3.72
CA GLN A 161 2.25 -13.46 3.78
C GLN A 161 1.97 -12.22 4.61
N PRO A 162 2.81 -11.89 5.62
CA PRO A 162 2.49 -10.79 6.51
C PRO A 162 2.63 -9.43 5.83
N ALA A 163 1.72 -8.50 6.12
CA ALA A 163 1.77 -7.13 5.62
C ALA A 163 3.13 -6.47 5.91
N ARG A 164 3.68 -6.72 7.10
CA ARG A 164 4.98 -6.22 7.53
C ARG A 164 6.13 -7.12 7.09
N THR A 165 6.64 -6.88 5.88
CA THR A 165 7.83 -7.53 5.34
C THR A 165 8.74 -6.47 4.72
N ARG A 166 10.05 -6.54 5.00
CA ARG A 166 11.05 -5.60 4.46
C ARG A 166 10.96 -5.55 2.95
N TYR A 167 11.09 -4.36 2.36
CA TYR A 167 10.94 -4.08 0.94
C TYR A 167 11.58 -5.13 0.02
N ARG A 168 12.89 -5.38 0.14
CA ARG A 168 13.60 -6.38 -0.71
C ARG A 168 13.12 -7.82 -0.55
N ALA A 169 12.55 -8.17 0.61
CA ALA A 169 12.09 -9.53 0.91
C ALA A 169 10.61 -9.78 0.52
N ARG A 170 9.87 -8.77 0.04
CA ARG A 170 8.43 -8.90 -0.21
C ARG A 170 8.06 -9.84 -1.34
N ARG A 171 8.98 -10.09 -2.27
CA ARG A 171 8.80 -10.99 -3.42
C ARG A 171 9.20 -12.45 -3.12
N ALA A 172 9.68 -12.73 -1.92
CA ALA A 172 9.96 -14.09 -1.46
C ALA A 172 9.08 -14.43 -0.25
N CYS A 173 8.72 -15.70 -0.12
CA CYS A 173 7.95 -16.17 1.00
C CYS A 173 8.74 -15.96 2.30
N ARG A 174 8.15 -15.30 3.30
CA ARG A 174 8.82 -15.08 4.59
C ARG A 174 9.22 -16.38 5.30
N PHE A 175 8.55 -17.48 4.98
CA PHE A 175 8.66 -18.74 5.72
C PHE A 175 9.49 -19.81 4.99
N CYS A 176 9.30 -19.98 3.68
CA CYS A 176 10.01 -20.98 2.90
C CYS A 176 10.95 -20.40 1.85
N HIS A 177 11.02 -19.06 1.74
CA HIS A 177 11.89 -18.33 0.81
C HIS A 177 11.63 -18.56 -0.68
N ALA A 178 10.62 -19.39 -1.05
CA ALA A 178 10.20 -19.55 -2.43
C ALA A 178 9.73 -18.20 -3.03
N PRO A 179 9.95 -17.97 -4.33
CA PRO A 179 9.46 -16.78 -5.00
C PRO A 179 7.93 -16.71 -4.93
N LEU A 180 7.41 -15.50 -4.70
CA LEU A 180 5.97 -15.21 -4.67
C LEU A 180 5.45 -14.69 -6.02
N GLY A 181 6.31 -14.59 -7.02
CA GLY A 181 5.93 -14.35 -8.41
C GLY A 181 5.76 -15.67 -9.18
N TRP A 182 4.67 -15.79 -9.94
CA TRP A 182 4.46 -16.88 -10.88
C TRP A 182 3.37 -16.54 -11.91
N GLU A 183 3.37 -17.25 -13.03
CA GLU A 183 2.25 -17.25 -13.97
C GLU A 183 1.19 -18.26 -13.48
N PRO A 184 0.00 -17.80 -13.05
CA PRO A 184 -1.08 -18.71 -12.72
C PRO A 184 -1.57 -19.43 -13.99
N ALA A 185 -2.01 -20.68 -13.84
CA ALA A 185 -2.66 -21.37 -14.94
C ALA A 185 -3.87 -20.55 -15.43
N PRO A 186 -4.22 -20.59 -16.72
CA PRO A 186 -5.44 -19.96 -17.22
C PRO A 186 -6.63 -20.53 -16.46
N VAL A 187 -7.16 -19.77 -15.50
CA VAL A 187 -8.37 -20.17 -14.77
C VAL A 187 -9.53 -19.94 -15.73
N ALA A 188 -10.01 -21.02 -16.35
CA ALA A 188 -11.23 -20.99 -17.13
C ALA A 188 -12.43 -20.83 -16.18
N THR A 189 -12.74 -19.57 -15.83
CA THR A 189 -14.00 -19.07 -15.23
C THR A 189 -14.32 -19.52 -13.79
N ALA A 190 -15.07 -18.77 -12.98
CA ALA A 190 -16.03 -17.72 -13.33
C ALA A 190 -16.02 -16.57 -12.32
N GLN A 191 -15.36 -15.47 -12.66
CA GLN A 191 -15.85 -14.20 -12.14
C GLN A 191 -17.22 -13.95 -12.74
N THR A 192 -18.22 -13.78 -11.89
CA THR A 192 -19.54 -13.40 -12.33
C THR A 192 -19.48 -12.00 -12.96
N PRO A 193 -20.48 -11.61 -13.78
CA PRO A 193 -20.61 -10.22 -14.21
C PRO A 193 -20.60 -9.22 -13.03
N LEU A 194 -21.13 -9.63 -11.88
CA LEU A 194 -21.10 -8.83 -10.65
C LEU A 194 -19.67 -8.67 -10.13
N ASP A 195 -18.89 -9.75 -10.03
CA ASP A 195 -17.49 -9.67 -9.53
C ASP A 195 -16.64 -8.75 -10.41
N ARG A 196 -16.80 -8.85 -11.73
CA ARG A 196 -16.12 -7.95 -12.68
C ARG A 196 -16.54 -6.50 -12.50
N TRP A 197 -17.84 -6.26 -12.30
CA TRP A 197 -18.35 -4.92 -12.05
C TRP A 197 -17.78 -4.37 -10.73
N VAL A 198 -17.78 -5.16 -9.65
CA VAL A 198 -17.20 -4.79 -8.34
C VAL A 198 -15.73 -4.45 -8.48
N ASP A 199 -14.95 -5.27 -9.19
CA ASP A 199 -13.53 -5.00 -9.44
C ASP A 199 -13.31 -3.65 -10.15
N VAL A 200 -14.13 -3.34 -11.15
CA VAL A 200 -14.08 -2.05 -11.86
C VAL A 200 -14.48 -0.89 -10.95
N GLN A 201 -15.51 -1.05 -10.12
CA GLN A 201 -15.90 0.00 -9.17
C GLN A 201 -14.83 0.25 -8.10
N ALA A 202 -14.18 -0.81 -7.61
CA ALA A 202 -13.07 -0.68 -6.67
C ALA A 202 -11.92 0.15 -7.27
N ASP A 203 -11.59 -0.08 -8.55
CA ASP A 203 -10.58 0.71 -9.26
C ASP A 203 -10.99 2.19 -9.39
N GLN A 204 -12.26 2.47 -9.74
CA GLN A 204 -12.77 3.85 -9.85
C GLN A 204 -12.74 4.59 -8.50
N VAL A 205 -13.07 3.91 -7.41
CA VAL A 205 -12.98 4.49 -6.06
C VAL A 205 -11.53 4.81 -5.70
N ILE A 206 -10.58 3.93 -6.04
CA ILE A 206 -9.15 4.20 -5.80
C ILE A 206 -8.63 5.32 -6.67
N GLU A 207 -9.03 5.40 -7.94
CA GLU A 207 -8.68 6.50 -8.83
C GLU A 207 -9.18 7.84 -8.29
N LEU A 208 -10.41 7.88 -7.77
CA LEU A 208 -10.93 9.06 -7.06
C LEU A 208 -10.10 9.37 -5.80
N CYS A 209 -9.75 8.36 -5.01
CA CYS A 209 -8.93 8.56 -3.80
C CYS A 209 -7.51 9.05 -4.09
N SER A 210 -7.01 8.76 -5.30
CA SER A 210 -5.62 9.01 -5.65
C SER A 210 -5.42 10.31 -6.44
N ASP A 211 -6.50 10.96 -6.87
CA ASP A 211 -6.49 12.20 -7.64
C ASP A 211 -6.21 13.42 -6.72
N PRO A 212 -5.08 14.13 -6.94
CA PRO A 212 -4.74 15.31 -6.14
C PRO A 212 -5.70 16.50 -6.28
N ALA A 213 -6.60 16.49 -7.26
CA ALA A 213 -7.64 17.50 -7.40
C ALA A 213 -8.85 17.26 -6.48
N GLN A 214 -8.94 16.09 -5.82
CA GLN A 214 -10.08 15.75 -4.98
C GLN A 214 -9.91 16.26 -3.55
N GLU A 215 -10.99 16.83 -3.03
CA GLU A 215 -11.13 17.13 -1.61
C GLU A 215 -11.76 15.95 -0.87
N LYS A 216 -11.63 15.95 0.46
CA LYS A 216 -12.24 14.91 1.29
C LYS A 216 -13.77 15.00 1.21
N LEU A 217 -14.41 13.86 0.97
CA LEU A 217 -15.88 13.70 0.92
C LEU A 217 -16.50 13.71 2.32
#